data_AF-A0A7W0DDW9-F1
#
_entry.id   AF-A0A7W0DDW9-F1
#
_cell.length_a   1.000
_cell.length_b   1.000
_cell.length_c   1.000
_cell.angle_alpha   90.00
_cell.angle_beta   90.00
_cell.angle_gamma   90.00
#
_symmetry.space_group_name_H-M   'P 1'
#
loop_
_entity.id
_entity.type
_entity.pdbx_description
1 polymer ?
#
loop_
_entity_poly.entity_id
_entity_poly.type
_entity_poly.pdbx_seq_one_letter_code
_entity_poly.pdbx_strand_id
1 'polypeptide(L)'
;MSTKAKKKPITATGDSLIYVGPTIEHGRLSQYTILKNGIPTHVQDLVSGNADIAQLIVPVQHLTSTKQAVQKQGTPENAAYARLIKGV
;
A
#
# COMPACT_ATOMS: atom_id res chain seq x y z
N MET A 1 -19.78 -22.79 -14.30
CA MET A 1 -18.40 -23.21 -14.63
C MET A 1 -17.47 -22.03 -14.41
N SER A 2 -16.47 -22.22 -13.56
CA SER A 2 -15.53 -21.21 -13.05
C SER A 2 -14.49 -20.81 -14.09
N THR A 3 -14.27 -19.51 -14.31
CA THR A 3 -13.02 -19.00 -14.89
C THR A 3 -12.23 -18.24 -13.83
N LYS A 4 -11.40 -19.04 -13.15
CA LYS A 4 -10.27 -18.77 -12.27
C LYS A 4 -9.50 -17.48 -12.63
N ALA A 5 -9.42 -16.56 -11.68
CA ALA A 5 -8.55 -15.37 -11.75
C ALA A 5 -7.08 -15.81 -11.90
N LYS A 6 -6.47 -15.41 -13.02
CA LYS A 6 -5.08 -15.71 -13.38
C LYS A 6 -4.11 -15.00 -12.42
N LYS A 7 -3.58 -15.74 -11.45
CA LYS A 7 -2.25 -15.46 -10.86
C LYS A 7 -1.21 -15.67 -11.95
N LYS A 8 -0.60 -14.59 -12.44
CA LYS A 8 0.52 -14.66 -13.38
C LYS A 8 1.80 -14.30 -12.61
N PRO A 9 2.79 -15.20 -12.54
CA PRO A 9 4.06 -14.90 -11.89
C PRO A 9 4.89 -14.07 -12.89
N ILE A 10 5.37 -12.90 -12.48
CA ILE A 10 6.43 -12.19 -13.23
C ILE A 10 7.57 -11.88 -12.27
N THR A 11 8.66 -12.58 -12.51
CA THR A 11 9.90 -12.61 -11.76
C THR A 11 10.75 -11.36 -12.04
N ALA A 12 11.16 -10.72 -10.93
CA ALA A 12 12.43 -10.04 -10.67
C ALA A 12 12.98 -9.01 -11.68
N THR A 13 12.85 -7.73 -11.33
CA THR A 13 13.98 -6.78 -11.19
C THR A 13 13.51 -5.58 -10.35
N GLY A 14 13.87 -5.55 -9.07
CA GLY A 14 13.79 -4.39 -8.18
C GLY A 14 12.62 -4.40 -7.20
N ASP A 15 12.90 -4.72 -5.94
CA ASP A 15 12.03 -4.69 -4.75
C ASP A 15 11.53 -3.28 -4.41
N SER A 16 10.83 -2.66 -5.35
CA SER A 16 10.24 -1.34 -5.20
C SER A 16 8.81 -1.52 -4.70
N LEU A 17 8.65 -1.32 -3.39
CA LEU A 17 7.34 -1.19 -2.78
C LEU A 17 6.85 0.25 -3.00
N ILE A 18 5.55 0.45 -3.00
CA ILE A 18 4.92 1.75 -3.09
C ILE A 18 3.86 1.87 -2.01
N TYR A 19 3.79 3.03 -1.39
CA TYR A 19 2.74 3.35 -0.45
C TYR A 19 1.56 4.00 -1.16
N VAL A 20 0.37 3.42 -1.06
CA VAL A 20 -0.86 3.92 -1.72
C VAL A 20 -1.88 4.53 -0.77
N GLY A 21 -1.49 4.78 0.48
CA GLY A 21 -2.34 5.41 1.48
C GLY A 21 -2.36 6.94 1.44
N PRO A 22 -3.08 7.60 2.38
CA PRO A 22 -3.05 9.05 2.51
C PRO A 22 -1.68 9.52 3.02
N THR A 23 -1.35 10.79 2.84
CA THR A 23 -0.11 11.34 3.42
C THR A 23 -0.21 11.38 4.95
N ILE A 24 0.77 10.80 5.65
CA ILE A 24 0.71 10.58 7.11
C ILE A 24 1.78 11.40 7.83
N GLU A 25 1.47 11.77 9.08
CA GLU A 25 2.40 12.39 10.03
C GLU A 25 3.10 13.63 9.45
N HIS A 26 2.29 14.63 9.05
CA HIS A 26 2.78 15.92 8.53
C HIS A 26 3.81 15.81 7.39
N GLY A 27 3.75 14.75 6.57
CA GLY A 27 4.64 14.54 5.43
C GLY A 27 5.82 13.59 5.67
N ARG A 28 5.87 12.87 6.80
CA ARG A 28 6.83 11.78 7.00
C ARG A 28 6.65 10.64 5.99
N LEU A 29 5.42 10.39 5.56
CA LEU A 29 5.12 9.43 4.50
C LEU A 29 4.09 9.98 3.52
N SER A 30 4.56 10.37 2.33
CA SER A 30 3.72 10.90 1.26
C SER A 30 3.02 9.79 0.47
N GLN A 31 1.81 10.07 0.01
CA GLN A 31 1.12 9.21 -0.94
C GLN A 31 1.98 8.94 -2.18
N TYR A 32 1.97 7.70 -2.66
CA TYR A 32 2.75 7.21 -3.80
C TYR A 32 4.28 7.27 -3.60
N THR A 33 4.76 7.28 -2.35
CA THR A 33 6.21 7.14 -2.11
C THR A 33 6.69 5.77 -2.58
N ILE A 34 7.78 5.76 -3.35
CA ILE A 34 8.42 4.53 -3.81
C ILE A 34 9.54 4.17 -2.83
N LEU A 35 9.37 3.04 -2.18
CA LEU A 35 10.27 2.43 -1.24
C LEU A 35 11.18 1.48 -2.02
N LYS A 36 12.31 2.00 -2.48
CA LYS A 36 13.31 1.21 -3.22
C LYS A 36 14.14 0.41 -2.22
N ASN A 37 14.34 -0.87 -2.49
CA ASN A 37 15.22 -1.74 -1.68
C ASN A 37 14.64 -2.10 -0.29
N GLY A 38 13.31 -2.14 -0.16
CA GLY A 38 12.60 -2.48 1.08
C GLY A 38 11.99 -1.27 1.82
N ILE A 39 11.55 -1.49 3.06
CA ILE A 39 10.94 -0.47 3.93
C ILE A 39 12.07 0.27 4.69
N PRO A 40 12.25 1.59 4.49
CA PRO A 40 13.22 2.39 5.23
C PRO A 40 12.90 2.45 6.73
N THR A 41 13.90 2.67 7.59
CA THR A 41 13.73 2.75 9.04
C THR A 41 12.66 3.76 9.47
N HIS A 42 12.61 4.93 8.83
CA HIS A 42 11.59 5.96 9.11
C HIS A 42 10.16 5.51 8.78
N VAL A 43 9.98 4.58 7.84
CA VAL A 43 8.67 3.98 7.54
C VAL A 43 8.42 2.76 8.42
N GLN A 44 9.47 2.04 8.83
CA GLN A 44 9.37 0.91 9.75
C GLN A 44 8.77 1.34 11.09
N ASP A 45 9.15 2.50 11.62
CA ASP A 45 8.55 3.08 12.84
C ASP A 45 7.06 3.35 12.65
N LEU A 46 6.67 3.94 11.50
CA LEU A 46 5.27 4.21 11.16
C LEU A 46 4.45 2.94 11.02
N VAL A 47 5.00 1.93 10.33
CA VAL A 47 4.40 0.61 10.16
C VAL A 47 4.24 -0.12 11.49
N SER A 48 5.20 0.04 12.41
CA SER A 48 5.13 -0.56 13.74
C SER A 48 4.08 0.12 14.63
N GLY A 49 3.87 1.43 14.46
CA GLY A 49 2.80 2.17 15.13
C GLY A 49 1.42 1.94 14.52
N ASN A 50 1.32 1.68 13.21
CA ASN A 50 0.05 1.51 12.50
C ASN A 50 0.13 0.39 11.44
N ALA A 51 -0.49 -0.75 11.74
CA ALA A 51 -0.58 -1.89 10.82
C ALA A 51 -1.31 -1.55 9.51
N ASP A 52 -2.19 -0.55 9.51
CA ASP A 52 -2.89 -0.06 8.32
C ASP A 52 -1.93 0.52 7.27
N ILE A 53 -0.80 1.11 7.70
CA ILE A 53 0.23 1.62 6.80
C ILE A 53 0.90 0.46 6.06
N ALA A 54 1.24 -0.61 6.81
CA ALA A 54 1.80 -1.83 6.25
C ALA A 54 0.89 -2.42 5.17
N GLN A 55 -0.43 -2.39 5.40
CA GLN A 55 -1.44 -2.93 4.49
C GLN A 55 -1.54 -2.13 3.18
N LEU A 56 -1.17 -0.85 3.18
CA LEU A 56 -1.14 0.02 2.00
C LEU A 56 0.24 0.14 1.37
N ILE A 57 1.23 -0.58 1.87
CA ILE A 57 2.53 -0.77 1.21
C ILE A 57 2.40 -2.01 0.32
N VAL A 58 2.40 -1.80 -0.99
CA VAL A 58 2.24 -2.87 -1.99
C VAL A 58 3.38 -2.83 -2.98
N PRO A 59 3.69 -3.92 -3.68
CA PRO A 59 4.65 -3.85 -4.79
C PRO A 59 4.15 -2.88 -5.86
N VAL A 60 5.06 -2.13 -6.49
CA VAL A 60 4.68 -1.12 -7.51
C VAL A 60 3.84 -1.71 -8.65
N GLN A 61 4.01 -3.00 -8.94
CA GLN A 61 3.24 -3.75 -9.93
C GLN A 61 1.74 -3.85 -9.59
N HIS A 62 1.39 -3.81 -8.30
CA HIS A 62 0.02 -3.86 -7.80
C HIS A 62 -0.60 -2.48 -7.60
N LEU A 63 0.18 -1.39 -7.77
CA LEU A 63 -0.27 0.00 -7.60
C LEU A 63 -1.66 0.25 -8.20
N THR A 64 -1.84 -0.08 -9.47
CA THR A 64 -3.10 0.18 -10.19
C THR A 64 -4.27 -0.58 -9.60
N SER A 65 -4.07 -1.86 -9.28
CA SER A 65 -5.10 -2.71 -8.67
C SER A 65 -5.46 -2.23 -7.26
N THR A 66 -4.45 -1.93 -6.45
CA THR A 66 -4.65 -1.45 -5.08
C THR A 66 -5.27 -0.05 -5.06
N LYS A 67 -4.91 0.84 -5.99
CA LYS A 67 -5.55 2.15 -6.15
C LYS A 67 -7.05 2.00 -6.43
N GLN A 68 -7.43 1.09 -7.32
CA GLN A 68 -8.85 0.81 -7.56
C GLN A 68 -9.53 0.19 -6.34
N ALA A 69 -8.84 -0.68 -5.60
CA ALA A 69 -9.36 -1.25 -4.36
C ALA A 69 -9.60 -0.15 -3.31
N VAL A 70 -8.64 0.74 -3.07
CA VAL A 70 -8.75 1.90 -2.17
C VAL A 70 -9.93 2.80 -2.52
N GLN A 71 -10.24 2.97 -3.81
CA GLN A 71 -11.41 3.76 -4.24
C GLN A 71 -12.74 3.00 -4.12
N LYS A 72 -12.70 1.67 -4.13
CA LYS A 72 -13.90 0.83 -4.04
C LYS A 72 -14.30 0.66 -2.58
N GLN A 73 -15.45 1.21 -2.21
CA GLN A 73 -16.00 1.03 -0.86
C GLN A 73 -16.23 -0.46 -0.56
N GLY A 74 -15.92 -0.85 0.68
CA GLY A 74 -16.06 -2.23 1.16
C GLY A 74 -14.85 -3.13 0.90
N THR A 75 -13.78 -2.62 0.29
CA THR A 75 -12.50 -3.34 0.22
C THR A 75 -11.69 -3.13 1.50
N PRO A 76 -10.79 -4.07 1.84
CA PRO A 76 -9.92 -3.91 3.01
C PRO A 76 -8.98 -2.71 2.86
N GLU A 77 -8.53 -2.38 1.65
CA GLU A 77 -7.64 -1.24 1.39
C GLU A 77 -8.35 0.09 1.54
N ASN A 78 -9.62 0.18 1.12
CA ASN A 78 -10.45 1.36 1.39
C ASN A 78 -10.66 1.56 2.89
N ALA A 79 -10.89 0.49 3.64
CA ALA A 79 -11.05 0.55 5.10
C ALA A 79 -9.76 1.02 5.79
N ALA A 80 -8.60 0.48 5.40
CA ALA A 80 -7.30 0.92 5.91
C ALA A 80 -7.05 2.40 5.57
N TYR A 81 -7.27 2.80 4.32
CA TYR A 81 -7.14 4.19 3.87
C TYR A 81 -8.03 5.14 4.68
N ALA A 82 -9.29 4.77 4.89
CA ALA A 82 -10.23 5.57 5.67
C ALA A 82 -9.86 5.67 7.15
N ARG A 83 -9.32 4.60 7.75
CA ARG A 83 -8.80 4.63 9.13
C ARG A 83 -7.63 5.58 9.27
N LEU A 84 -6.70 5.56 8.31
CA LEU A 84 -5.55 6.46 8.29
C LEU A 84 -5.97 7.92 8.10
N ILE A 85 -7.00 8.21 7.29
CA ILE A 85 -7.53 9.59 7.19
C ILE A 85 -8.21 10.05 8.47
N LYS A 86 -8.97 9.17 9.14
CA LYS A 86 -9.70 9.53 10.37
C LYS A 86 -8.80 9.69 11.60
N GLY A 87 -7.63 9.04 11.58
CA GLY A 87 -6.65 9.08 12.67
C GLY A 87 -5.55 10.13 12.51
N VAL A 88 -5.53 10.88 11.40
CA VAL A 88 -4.63 12.02 11.13
C VAL A 88 -5.31 13.34 11.47
#